data_AF-A0A7J8WSV1-F1
#
_entry.id   AF-A0A7J8WSV1-F1
#
_cell.length_a   1.000
_cell.length_b   1.000
_cell.length_c   1.000
_cell.angle_alpha   90.00
_cell.angle_beta   90.00
_cell.angle_gamma   90.00
#
_symmetry.space_group_name_H-M   'P 1'
#
loop_
_entity.id
_entity.type
_entity.pdbx_description
1 polymer ?
#
loop_
_entity_poly.entity_id
_entity_poly.type
_entity_poly.pdbx_seq_one_letter_code
_entity_poly.pdbx_strand_id
1 'polypeptide(L)'
;MLATVMNAIFLQATMESIGIPTRVQTAFRMSEVAEPYIRRRAVRHLEKGRVVIFAAGTGNPFFTTDTAAALRCAEINAEVVLKATNVDGVYDDDPRHNPNAQLHDTLTYHEVTSKDLSVMDMTAITLCQENNIPVVVFNLTKSGNIAKAIKGERVGTLIGGTWNSTVATT
;
A
#
# COMPACT_ATOMS: atom_id res chain seq x y z
N MET A 1 -6.00 -4.39 -15.40
CA MET A 1 -4.57 -4.78 -15.35
C MET A 1 -3.71 -3.96 -16.31
N LEU A 2 -3.98 -3.87 -17.61
CA LEU A 2 -3.15 -3.05 -18.53
C LEU A 2 -3.07 -1.56 -18.14
N ALA A 3 -4.16 -0.98 -17.65
CA ALA A 3 -4.16 0.39 -17.12
C ALA A 3 -3.12 0.60 -15.99
N THR A 4 -2.92 -0.39 -15.11
CA THR A 4 -1.91 -0.27 -14.05
C THR A 4 -0.50 -0.38 -14.60
N VAL A 5 -0.30 -1.07 -15.73
CA VAL A 5 0.98 -1.09 -16.46
C VAL A 5 1.26 0.28 -17.09
N MET A 6 0.26 0.90 -17.73
CA MET A 6 0.41 2.26 -18.28
C MET A 6 0.79 3.26 -17.20
N ASN A 7 0.11 3.23 -16.05
CA ASN A 7 0.43 4.08 -14.90
C ASN A 7 1.85 3.82 -14.37
N ALA A 8 2.27 2.56 -14.32
CA ALA A 8 3.59 2.18 -13.84
C ALA A 8 4.72 2.69 -14.75
N ILE A 9 4.55 2.63 -16.07
CA ILE A 9 5.52 3.17 -17.04
C ILE A 9 5.62 4.70 -16.89
N PHE A 10 4.48 5.38 -16.77
CA PHE A 10 4.46 6.83 -16.58
C PHE A 10 5.15 7.23 -15.27
N LEU A 11 4.86 6.51 -14.17
CA LEU A 11 5.50 6.74 -12.89
C LEU A 11 7.01 6.46 -12.93
N GLN A 12 7.44 5.37 -13.59
CA GLN A 12 8.86 5.10 -13.79
C GLN A 12 9.55 6.24 -14.54
N ALA A 13 9.00 6.69 -15.67
CA ALA A 13 9.58 7.78 -16.45
C ALA A 13 9.68 9.08 -15.63
N THR A 14 8.65 9.36 -14.81
CA THR A 14 8.63 10.53 -13.92
C THR A 14 9.67 10.44 -12.81
N MET A 15 9.87 9.26 -12.22
CA MET A 15 10.89 9.03 -11.19
C MET A 15 12.31 9.08 -11.76
N GLU A 16 12.52 8.49 -12.93
CA GLU A 16 13.82 8.46 -13.60
C GLU A 16 14.24 9.86 -14.07
N SER A 17 13.30 10.71 -14.50
CA SER A 17 13.61 12.09 -14.91
C SER A 17 14.12 12.97 -13.75
N ILE A 18 13.79 12.62 -12.51
CA ILE A 18 14.31 13.26 -11.28
C ILE A 18 15.43 12.44 -10.62
N GLY A 19 16.01 11.48 -11.33
CA GLY A 19 17.20 10.73 -10.89
C GLY A 19 16.94 9.58 -9.92
N ILE A 20 15.69 9.13 -9.75
CA ILE A 20 15.34 8.01 -8.87
C ILE A 20 15.39 6.69 -9.67
N PRO A 21 16.33 5.77 -9.38
CA PRO A 21 16.43 4.51 -10.10
C PRO A 21 15.21 3.64 -9.83
N THR A 22 14.45 3.35 -10.88
CA THR A 22 13.13 2.70 -10.76
C THR A 22 13.02 1.47 -11.66
N ARG A 23 12.28 0.44 -11.25
CA ARG A 23 12.03 -0.77 -12.05
C ARG A 23 10.57 -1.17 -11.99
N VAL A 24 9.95 -1.29 -13.16
CA VAL A 24 8.59 -1.85 -13.28
C VAL A 24 8.66 -3.36 -13.45
N GLN A 25 7.88 -4.07 -12.63
CA GLN A 25 7.68 -5.51 -12.73
C GLN A 25 6.20 -5.85 -12.92
N THR A 26 5.88 -6.68 -13.92
CA THR A 26 4.50 -7.05 -14.27
C THR A 26 4.16 -8.49 -13.90
N ALA A 27 2.92 -8.72 -13.47
CA ALA A 27 2.45 -10.06 -13.11
C ALA A 27 2.46 -11.06 -14.29
N PHE A 28 2.17 -10.60 -15.52
CA PHE A 28 2.34 -11.37 -16.74
C PHE A 28 3.47 -10.78 -17.60
N ARG A 29 4.08 -11.62 -18.44
CA ARG A 29 5.25 -11.23 -19.25
C ARG A 29 4.87 -10.19 -20.31
N MET A 30 5.58 -9.07 -20.33
CA MET A 30 5.49 -8.01 -21.35
C MET A 30 6.90 -7.60 -21.77
N SER A 31 7.54 -8.43 -22.61
CA SER A 31 9.00 -8.40 -22.85
C SER A 31 9.55 -7.04 -23.28
N GLU A 32 8.83 -6.30 -24.12
CA GLU A 32 9.26 -5.00 -24.64
C GLU A 32 9.02 -3.84 -23.66
N VAL A 33 8.24 -4.06 -22.60
CA VAL A 33 7.67 -3.00 -21.77
C VAL A 33 8.18 -3.02 -20.33
N ALA A 34 8.25 -4.19 -19.71
CA ALA A 34 8.59 -4.32 -18.29
C ALA A 34 9.17 -5.70 -17.95
N GLU A 35 9.90 -5.76 -16.83
CA GLU A 35 10.41 -7.04 -16.33
C GLU A 35 9.23 -7.92 -15.85
N PRO A 36 9.23 -9.24 -16.10
CA PRO A 36 8.30 -10.12 -15.40
C PRO A 36 8.61 -10.09 -13.89
N TYR A 37 7.57 -10.13 -13.06
CA TYR A 37 7.74 -10.24 -11.61
C TYR A 37 8.45 -11.53 -11.24
N ILE A 38 9.58 -11.37 -10.53
CA ILE A 38 10.33 -12.46 -9.93
C ILE A 38 10.72 -11.99 -8.54
N ARG A 39 10.15 -12.59 -7.49
CA ARG A 39 10.37 -12.22 -6.08
C ARG A 39 11.83 -11.92 -5.74
N ARG A 40 12.74 -12.85 -6.07
CA ARG A 40 14.18 -12.69 -5.80
C ARG A 40 14.80 -11.49 -6.52
N ARG A 41 14.31 -11.15 -7.71
CA ARG A 41 14.76 -9.97 -8.47
C ARG A 41 14.21 -8.69 -7.87
N ALA A 42 12.94 -8.67 -7.44
CA ALA A 42 12.34 -7.54 -6.74
C ALA A 42 13.13 -7.20 -5.47
N VAL A 43 13.38 -8.19 -4.62
CA VAL A 43 14.20 -8.05 -3.40
C VAL A 43 15.60 -7.52 -3.74
N ARG A 44 16.25 -8.06 -4.78
CA ARG A 44 17.57 -7.58 -5.22
C ARG A 44 17.58 -6.13 -5.71
N HIS A 45 16.48 -5.64 -6.28
CA HIS A 45 16.35 -4.23 -6.66
C HIS A 45 16.19 -3.35 -5.40
N LEU A 46 15.37 -3.80 -4.44
CA LEU A 46 15.18 -3.10 -3.15
C LEU A 46 16.49 -3.01 -2.35
N GLU A 47 17.27 -4.09 -2.27
CA GLU A 47 18.62 -4.12 -1.64
C GLU A 47 19.59 -3.10 -2.25
N LYS A 48 19.38 -2.71 -3.52
CA LYS A 48 20.20 -1.72 -4.24
C LYS A 48 19.66 -0.29 -4.11
N GLY A 49 18.65 -0.07 -3.27
CA GLY A 49 18.01 1.23 -3.09
C GLY A 49 17.17 1.68 -4.28
N ARG A 50 16.69 0.75 -5.12
CA ARG A 50 15.83 1.08 -6.27
C ARG A 50 14.36 1.04 -5.87
N VAL A 51 13.57 1.92 -6.46
CA VAL A 51 12.11 1.84 -6.37
C VAL A 51 11.62 0.70 -7.27
N VAL A 52 10.78 -0.19 -6.75
CA VAL A 52 10.15 -1.26 -7.52
C VAL A 52 8.66 -0.99 -7.63
N ILE A 53 8.16 -0.89 -8.86
CA ILE A 53 6.73 -0.68 -9.15
C ILE A 53 6.15 -2.00 -9.63
N PHE A 54 5.22 -2.56 -8.86
CA PHE A 54 4.47 -3.75 -9.28
C PHE A 54 3.23 -3.35 -10.07
N ALA A 55 3.09 -3.90 -11.28
CA ALA A 55 1.98 -3.62 -12.16
C ALA A 55 1.28 -4.92 -12.61
N ALA A 56 0.13 -4.76 -13.26
CA ALA A 56 -0.78 -5.86 -13.62
C ALA A 56 -1.38 -6.65 -12.43
N GLY A 57 -1.32 -6.11 -11.20
CA GLY A 57 -1.98 -6.70 -10.04
C GLY A 57 -1.44 -8.10 -9.70
N THR A 58 -2.35 -9.05 -9.43
CA THR A 58 -1.98 -10.47 -9.22
C THR A 58 -1.75 -11.21 -10.54
N GLY A 59 -2.13 -10.61 -11.68
CA GLY A 59 -2.16 -11.27 -12.99
C GLY A 59 -3.44 -12.09 -13.25
N ASN A 60 -4.32 -12.21 -12.26
CA ASN A 60 -5.55 -13.00 -12.35
C ASN A 60 -6.80 -12.11 -12.31
N PRO A 61 -7.86 -12.45 -13.04
CA PRO A 61 -9.17 -11.81 -12.88
C PRO A 61 -9.72 -12.06 -11.46
N PHE A 62 -10.75 -11.30 -11.07
CA PHE A 62 -11.44 -11.37 -9.77
C PHE A 62 -10.66 -10.87 -8.54
N PHE A 63 -9.38 -10.49 -8.69
CA PHE A 63 -8.60 -9.88 -7.62
C PHE A 63 -8.47 -8.37 -7.80
N THR A 64 -8.45 -7.65 -6.69
CA THR A 64 -8.28 -6.20 -6.67
C THR A 64 -6.80 -5.80 -6.66
N THR A 65 -6.52 -4.51 -6.79
CA THR A 65 -5.18 -3.97 -6.56
C THR A 65 -4.75 -4.03 -5.09
N ASP A 66 -5.70 -4.01 -4.15
CA ASP A 66 -5.42 -4.12 -2.73
C ASP A 66 -4.95 -5.55 -2.40
N THR A 67 -5.60 -6.57 -2.97
CA THR A 67 -5.12 -7.96 -2.86
C THR A 67 -3.71 -8.11 -3.42
N ALA A 68 -3.44 -7.48 -4.57
CA ALA A 68 -2.11 -7.53 -5.18
C ALA A 68 -1.06 -6.83 -4.31
N ALA A 69 -1.40 -5.69 -3.69
CA ALA A 69 -0.50 -4.98 -2.78
C ALA A 69 -0.17 -5.84 -1.55
N ALA A 70 -1.19 -6.41 -0.89
CA ALA A 70 -1.01 -7.31 0.24
C ALA A 70 -0.13 -8.52 -0.11
N LEU A 71 -0.41 -9.16 -1.25
CA LEU A 71 0.40 -10.29 -1.75
C LEU A 71 1.86 -9.90 -1.99
N ARG A 72 2.12 -8.79 -2.69
CA ARG A 72 3.49 -8.36 -2.99
C ARG A 72 4.24 -7.96 -1.73
N CYS A 73 3.57 -7.29 -0.79
CA CYS A 73 4.12 -6.96 0.53
C CYS A 73 4.52 -8.22 1.30
N ALA A 74 3.67 -9.24 1.34
CA ALA A 74 3.99 -10.53 1.96
C ALA A 74 5.19 -11.21 1.28
N GLU A 75 5.23 -11.23 -0.05
CA GLU A 75 6.34 -11.85 -0.77
C GLU A 75 7.67 -11.12 -0.54
N ILE A 76 7.70 -9.79 -0.51
CA ILE A 76 8.94 -9.03 -0.28
C ILE A 76 9.29 -8.86 1.20
N ASN A 77 8.48 -9.41 2.12
CA ASN A 77 8.59 -9.20 3.57
C ASN A 77 8.56 -7.71 3.94
N ALA A 78 7.61 -6.96 3.40
CA ALA A 78 7.42 -5.56 3.74
C ALA A 78 6.98 -5.41 5.21
N GLU A 79 7.51 -4.38 5.88
CA GLU A 79 7.20 -4.10 7.29
C GLU A 79 5.80 -3.50 7.48
N VAL A 80 5.26 -2.83 6.46
CA VAL A 80 3.97 -2.14 6.53
C VAL A 80 3.38 -1.95 5.12
N VAL A 81 2.06 -1.96 5.02
CA VAL A 81 1.31 -1.50 3.84
C VAL A 81 0.85 -0.07 4.07
N LEU A 82 1.28 0.85 3.21
CA LEU A 82 0.84 2.25 3.21
C LEU A 82 -0.28 2.44 2.18
N LYS A 83 -1.54 2.46 2.62
CA LYS A 83 -2.73 2.66 1.77
C LYS A 83 -3.10 4.13 1.69
N ALA A 84 -2.66 4.76 0.60
CA ALA A 84 -3.01 6.12 0.23
C ALA A 84 -4.46 6.20 -0.29
N THR A 85 -5.27 7.10 0.26
CA THR A 85 -6.68 7.33 -0.11
C THR A 85 -7.01 8.81 -0.22
N ASN A 86 -8.27 9.14 -0.53
CA ASN A 86 -8.77 10.53 -0.57
C ASN A 86 -9.48 10.96 0.72
N VAL A 87 -9.50 10.12 1.76
CA VAL A 87 -10.08 10.40 3.09
C VAL A 87 -9.00 10.27 4.15
N ASP A 88 -9.24 10.82 5.35
CA ASP A 88 -8.20 10.92 6.38
C ASP A 88 -7.74 9.59 6.96
N GLY A 89 -8.58 8.56 6.89
CA GLY A 89 -8.27 7.18 7.29
C GLY A 89 -9.54 6.35 7.24
N VAL A 90 -9.71 5.46 8.21
CA VAL A 90 -10.89 4.59 8.33
C VAL A 90 -11.89 5.23 9.30
N TYR A 91 -13.09 5.48 8.80
CA TYR A 91 -14.21 6.00 9.58
C TYR A 91 -15.18 4.87 9.94
N ASP A 92 -15.96 5.07 11.00
CA ASP A 92 -17.07 4.19 11.40
C ASP A 92 -18.26 4.23 10.42
N ASP A 93 -18.42 5.33 9.69
CA ASP A 93 -19.41 5.54 8.64
C ASP A 93 -18.83 6.42 7.51
N ASP A 94 -19.48 6.52 6.35
CA ASP A 94 -18.98 7.35 5.24
C ASP A 94 -19.02 8.84 5.58
N PRO A 95 -17.86 9.52 5.75
CA PRO A 95 -17.82 10.94 6.15
C PRO A 95 -18.39 11.88 5.09
N ARG A 96 -18.64 11.41 3.87
CA ARG A 96 -19.29 12.20 2.81
C ARG A 96 -20.80 12.31 3.00
N HIS A 97 -21.40 11.31 3.65
CA HIS A 97 -22.84 11.21 3.84
C HIS A 97 -23.24 11.45 5.31
N ASN A 98 -22.39 11.06 6.25
CA ASN A 98 -22.61 11.24 7.68
C ASN A 98 -21.59 12.24 8.27
N PRO A 99 -22.01 13.46 8.64
CA PRO A 99 -21.12 14.45 9.25
C PRO A 99 -20.65 14.06 10.67
N ASN A 100 -21.29 13.07 11.30
CA ASN A 100 -20.89 12.56 12.62
C ASN A 100 -19.92 11.38 12.52
N ALA A 101 -19.49 10.98 11.31
CA ALA A 101 -18.54 9.89 11.12
C ALA A 101 -17.23 10.17 11.88
N GLN A 102 -16.80 9.21 12.69
CA GLN A 102 -15.62 9.30 13.54
C GLN A 102 -14.45 8.54 12.93
N LEU A 103 -13.31 9.22 12.87
CA LEU A 103 -12.05 8.62 12.42
C LEU A 103 -11.48 7.72 13.52
N HIS A 104 -11.12 6.49 13.17
CA HIS A 104 -10.40 5.60 14.06
C HIS A 104 -8.89 5.87 14.01
N ASP A 105 -8.21 6.01 15.15
CA ASP A 105 -6.74 6.12 15.20
C ASP A 105 -6.08 4.74 15.00
N THR A 106 -6.63 3.73 15.65
CA THR A 106 -6.15 2.34 15.58
C THR A 106 -7.30 1.36 15.47
N LEU A 107 -7.11 0.28 14.71
CA LEU A 107 -8.06 -0.83 14.59
C LEU A 107 -7.33 -2.17 14.62
N THR A 108 -7.99 -3.19 15.16
CA THR A 108 -7.56 -4.59 14.95
C THR A 108 -8.14 -5.12 13.64
N TYR A 109 -7.52 -6.14 13.03
CA TYR A 109 -8.12 -6.80 11.85
C TYR A 109 -9.51 -7.36 12.14
N HIS A 110 -9.71 -7.90 13.35
CA HIS A 110 -11.02 -8.38 13.78
C HIS A 110 -12.07 -7.27 13.79
N GLU A 111 -11.73 -6.06 14.24
CA GLU A 111 -12.65 -4.92 14.19
C GLU A 111 -12.99 -4.51 12.76
N VAL A 112 -12.00 -4.50 11.86
CA VAL A 112 -12.24 -4.19 10.44
C VAL A 112 -13.25 -5.16 9.83
N THR A 113 -13.10 -6.47 10.10
CA THR A 113 -14.01 -7.50 9.59
C THR A 113 -15.38 -7.48 10.30
N SER A 114 -15.41 -7.35 11.62
CA SER A 114 -16.66 -7.42 12.39
C SER A 114 -17.55 -6.18 12.26
N LYS A 115 -16.96 -5.01 12.01
CA LYS A 115 -17.68 -3.75 11.77
C LYS A 115 -17.90 -3.45 10.27
N ASP A 116 -17.51 -4.38 9.40
CA ASP A 116 -17.59 -4.25 7.92
C ASP A 116 -16.99 -2.93 7.40
N LEU A 117 -15.85 -2.53 7.96
CA LEU A 117 -15.21 -1.27 7.60
C LEU A 117 -14.58 -1.39 6.22
N SER A 118 -14.99 -0.49 5.30
CA SER A 118 -14.53 -0.45 3.92
C SER A 118 -13.08 0.05 3.80
N VAL A 119 -12.11 -0.79 4.16
CA VAL A 119 -10.67 -0.48 4.10
C VAL A 119 -10.03 -1.02 2.83
N MET A 120 -10.11 -2.33 2.64
CA MET A 120 -9.63 -3.11 1.49
C MET A 120 -10.61 -4.27 1.29
N ASP A 121 -10.50 -5.00 0.18
CA ASP A 121 -11.24 -6.26 0.07
C ASP A 121 -10.80 -7.27 1.14
N MET A 122 -11.71 -8.18 1.50
CA MET A 122 -11.46 -9.14 2.57
C MET A 122 -10.23 -10.03 2.32
N THR A 123 -9.93 -10.34 1.06
CA THR A 123 -8.75 -11.16 0.72
C THR A 123 -7.45 -10.44 1.07
N ALA A 124 -7.37 -9.14 0.78
CA ALA A 124 -6.24 -8.31 1.14
C ALA A 124 -6.07 -8.19 2.67
N ILE A 125 -7.18 -8.01 3.39
CA ILE A 125 -7.19 -7.95 4.87
C ILE A 125 -6.66 -9.25 5.47
N THR A 126 -7.19 -10.40 5.04
CA THR A 126 -6.75 -11.72 5.52
C THR A 126 -5.27 -11.96 5.21
N LEU A 127 -4.80 -11.63 4.00
CA LEU A 127 -3.38 -11.77 3.64
C LEU A 127 -2.47 -10.94 4.56
N CYS A 128 -2.83 -9.69 4.85
CA CYS A 128 -2.08 -8.86 5.78
C CYS A 128 -2.10 -9.43 7.20
N GLN A 129 -3.26 -9.90 7.67
CA GLN A 129 -3.41 -10.49 9.00
C GLN A 129 -2.57 -11.76 9.17
N GLU A 130 -2.65 -12.71 8.24
CA GLU A 130 -1.91 -13.97 8.30
C GLU A 130 -0.39 -13.78 8.27
N ASN A 131 0.07 -12.72 7.61
CA ASN A 131 1.50 -12.39 7.50
C ASN A 131 1.94 -11.34 8.54
N ASN A 132 1.06 -10.92 9.46
CA ASN A 132 1.32 -9.89 10.47
C ASN A 132 1.85 -8.56 9.87
N ILE A 133 1.30 -8.13 8.74
CA ILE A 133 1.74 -6.92 8.02
C ILE A 133 0.78 -5.76 8.32
N PRO A 134 1.14 -4.83 9.23
CA PRO A 134 0.27 -3.72 9.58
C PRO A 134 -0.08 -2.86 8.36
N VAL A 135 -1.26 -2.23 8.41
CA VAL A 135 -1.76 -1.36 7.34
C VAL A 135 -1.98 0.04 7.88
N VAL A 136 -1.41 1.06 7.24
CA VAL A 136 -1.66 2.47 7.54
C VAL A 136 -2.49 3.06 6.42
N VAL A 137 -3.70 3.51 6.74
CA VAL A 137 -4.62 4.16 5.79
C VAL A 137 -4.57 5.66 6.03
N PHE A 138 -4.23 6.44 5.00
CA PHE A 138 -4.08 7.89 5.14
C PHE A 138 -4.52 8.66 3.89
N ASN A 139 -4.71 9.96 4.05
CA ASN A 139 -5.06 10.86 2.96
C ASN A 139 -3.82 11.28 2.16
N LEU A 140 -3.79 10.97 0.86
CA LEU A 140 -2.70 11.35 -0.04
C LEU A 140 -2.70 12.85 -0.37
N THR A 141 -3.87 13.48 -0.35
CA THR A 141 -4.04 14.89 -0.77
C THR A 141 -3.48 15.87 0.26
N LYS A 142 -3.31 15.43 1.52
CA LYS A 142 -2.71 16.24 2.58
C LYS A 142 -1.18 16.20 2.48
N SER A 143 -0.60 17.35 2.17
CA SER A 143 0.85 17.51 2.02
C SER A 143 1.60 17.02 3.27
N GLY A 144 2.68 16.26 3.04
CA GLY A 144 3.52 15.69 4.08
C GLY A 144 3.06 14.32 4.62
N ASN A 145 1.84 13.86 4.35
CA ASN A 145 1.34 12.61 4.94
C ASN A 145 2.16 11.37 4.56
N ILE A 146 2.67 11.29 3.32
CA ILE A 146 3.55 10.18 2.92
C ILE A 146 4.81 10.14 3.78
N ALA A 147 5.45 11.30 3.99
CA ALA A 147 6.67 11.39 4.79
C ALA A 147 6.41 11.05 6.27
N LYS A 148 5.27 11.51 6.82
CA LYS A 148 4.83 11.18 8.18
C LYS A 148 4.58 9.68 8.35
N ALA A 149 3.88 9.06 7.39
CA ALA A 149 3.59 7.63 7.41
C ALA A 149 4.87 6.80 7.41
N ILE A 150 5.84 7.16 6.56
CA ILE A 150 7.15 6.47 6.49
C ILE A 150 7.94 6.63 7.79
N LYS A 151 7.84 7.78 8.46
CA LYS A 151 8.50 8.04 9.76
C LYS A 151 7.81 7.36 10.95
N GLY A 152 6.65 6.73 10.74
CA GLY A 152 5.85 6.15 11.82
C GLY A 152 5.14 7.19 12.69
N GLU A 153 5.01 8.43 12.21
CA GLU A 153 4.18 9.45 12.87
C GLU A 153 2.70 9.08 12.74
N ARG A 154 1.88 9.53 13.70
CA ARG A 154 0.44 9.27 13.68
C ARG A 154 -0.23 9.99 12.52
N VAL A 155 -0.59 9.23 11.50
CA VAL A 155 -1.30 9.73 10.32
C VAL A 155 -2.38 8.75 9.89
N GLY A 156 -3.60 9.23 9.83
CA GLY A 156 -4.78 8.44 9.49
C GLY A 156 -5.04 7.32 10.49
N THR A 157 -5.18 6.09 10.01
CA THR A 157 -5.56 4.93 10.83
C THR A 157 -4.54 3.80 10.68
N LEU A 158 -4.08 3.25 11.79
CA LEU A 158 -3.24 2.05 11.84
C LEU A 158 -4.09 0.80 12.11
N ILE A 159 -3.88 -0.25 11.32
CA ILE A 159 -4.58 -1.53 11.45
C ILE A 159 -3.57 -2.64 11.77
N GLY A 160 -3.86 -3.43 12.80
CA GLY A 160 -3.10 -4.64 13.11
C GLY A 160 -1.74 -4.42 13.79
N GLY A 161 -1.45 -3.18 14.22
CA GLY A 161 -0.20 -2.82 14.90
C GLY A 161 -0.41 -1.83 16.03
N THR A 162 0.68 -1.32 16.60
CA THR A 162 0.67 -0.25 17.61
C THR A 162 1.54 0.91 17.13
N TRP A 163 1.11 2.14 17.37
CA TRP A 163 1.92 3.32 17.08
C TRP A 163 3.15 3.33 17.99
N ASN A 164 4.35 3.43 17.42
CA ASN A 164 5.56 3.62 18.22
C ASN A 164 5.51 4.99 18.89
N SER A 165 5.54 5.00 20.23
CA SER A 165 5.53 6.20 21.07
C SER A 165 6.87 6.93 21.11
N THR A 166 7.91 6.39 20.48
CA THR A 166 9.27 6.95 20.43
C THR A 166 9.57 7.55 19.06
N VAL A 167 8.92 8.67 18.72
CA VAL A 167 9.54 9.63 17.79
C VAL A 167 10.58 10.37 18.62
N ALA A 168 11.80 9.82 18.64
CA ALA A 168 12.94 10.50 19.20
C ALA A 168 13.12 11.82 18.45
N THR A 169 13.02 12.90 19.21
CA THR A 169 13.45 14.24 18.81
C THR A 169 14.95 14.15 18.52
N THR A 170 15.32 14.25 17.25
CA THR A 170 16.69 14.57 16.82
C THR A 170 16.62 15.68 15.79
#